data_AF-A0A7J4EN04-F1
#
_entry.id   AF-A0A7J4EN04-F1
#
_cell.length_a   1.000
_cell.length_b   1.000
_cell.length_c   1.000
_cell.angle_alpha   90.00
_cell.angle_beta   90.00
_cell.angle_gamma   90.00
#
_symmetry.space_group_name_H-M   'P 1'
#
loop_
_entity.id
_entity.type
_entity.pdbx_description
1 polymer ?
#
loop_
_entity_poly.entity_id
_entity_poly.type
_entity_poly.pdbx_seq_one_letter_code
_entity_poly.pdbx_strand_id
1 'polypeptide(L)' 'MTNYITGLTKNREEWIPAFIEKNNPENCISCGRCYKACMRSELLV' A
#
# COMPACT_ATOMS: atom_id res chain seq x y z
N MET A 1 -14.08 -14.69 -4.82
CA MET A 1 -12.77 -15.11 -4.27
C MET A 1 -11.86 -13.90 -4.34
N THR A 2 -11.50 -13.32 -3.20
CA THR A 2 -10.65 -12.13 -3.14
C THR A 2 -9.20 -12.60 -3.06
N ASN A 3 -8.46 -12.49 -4.16
CA ASN A 3 -7.03 -12.81 -4.17
C ASN A 3 -6.28 -11.66 -3.48
N TYR A 4 -5.80 -11.90 -2.27
CA TYR A 4 -4.90 -10.97 -1.58
C TYR A 4 -3.48 -11.21 -2.12
N ILE A 5 -2.88 -10.17 -2.69
CA ILE A 5 -1.44 -10.18 -3.00
C ILE A 5 -0.66 -10.17 -1.69
N THR A 6 0.22 -11.13 -1.46
CA THR A 6 1.08 -11.21 -0.27
C THR A 6 2.54 -11.05 -0.67
N GLY A 7 3.37 -10.54 0.24
CA GLY A 7 4.82 -10.43 0.05
C GLY A 7 5.60 -10.71 1.34
N LEU A 8 6.90 -10.93 1.22
CA LEU A 8 7.78 -11.10 2.39
C LEU A 8 8.40 -9.76 2.79
N THR A 9 8.37 -9.43 4.08
CA THR A 9 9.13 -8.29 4.62
C THR A 9 10.64 -8.59 4.58
N LYS A 10 11.47 -7.57 4.88
CA LYS A 10 12.92 -7.74 4.98
C LYS A 10 13.33 -8.85 5.98
N ASN A 11 12.49 -9.14 6.97
CA ASN A 11 12.70 -10.18 7.97
C ASN A 11 12.10 -11.54 7.58
N ARG A 12 11.64 -11.70 6.34
CA ARG A 12 10.95 -12.89 5.82
C ARG A 12 9.62 -13.21 6.54
N GLU A 13 8.96 -12.19 7.06
CA GLU A 13 7.60 -12.33 7.58
C GLU A 13 6.59 -12.07 6.45
N GLU A 14 5.51 -12.83 6.41
CA GLU A 14 4.41 -12.58 5.47
C GLU A 14 3.74 -11.24 5.81
N TRP A 15 3.64 -10.36 4.81
CA TRP A 15 3.00 -9.07 4.91
C TRP A 15 1.90 -8.95 3.86
N ILE A 16 0.72 -8.56 4.33
CA ILE A 16 -0.41 -8.19 3.48
C ILE A 16 -0.32 -6.67 3.24
N PRO A 17 -0.17 -6.24 1.97
CA PRO A 17 -0.12 -4.84 1.61
C PRO A 17 -1.45 -4.14 1.92
N ALA A 18 -1.36 -3.06 2.69
CA ALA A 18 -2.46 -2.13 2.90
C ALA A 18 -2.38 -1.03 1.84
N PHE A 19 -3.26 -1.10 0.83
CA PHE A 19 -3.42 -0.02 -0.14
C PHE A 19 -4.39 1.02 0.41
N ILE A 20 -4.07 2.30 0.20
CA ILE A 20 -5.02 3.36 0.48
C ILE A 20 -6.02 3.43 -0.67
N GLU A 21 -7.23 2.92 -0.45
CA GLU A 21 -8.32 2.98 -1.44
C GLU A 21 -8.95 4.38 -1.51
N LYS A 22 -8.99 5.09 -0.38
CA LYS A 22 -9.57 6.44 -0.29
C LYS A 22 -8.84 7.27 0.78
N ASN A 23 -8.55 8.54 0.47
CA ASN A 23 -8.11 9.50 1.50
C ASN A 23 -9.32 10.23 2.10
N ASN A 24 -9.20 10.69 3.35
CA ASN A 24 -10.13 11.67 3.89
C ASN A 24 -9.64 13.07 3.50
N PRO A 25 -10.35 13.80 2.61
CA PRO A 25 -9.92 15.13 2.18
C PRO A 25 -9.89 16.14 3.33
N GLU A 26 -10.72 16.01 4.36
CA GLU A 26 -10.77 16.94 5.49
C GLU A 26 -9.49 16.89 6.35
N ASN A 27 -8.85 15.72 6.43
CA ASN A 27 -7.62 15.50 7.19
C ASN A 27 -6.36 15.53 6.29
N CYS A 28 -6.52 15.78 5.00
CA CYS A 28 -5.43 15.75 4.03
C CYS A 28 -4.61 17.04 4.10
N ILE A 29 -3.37 16.93 4.58
CA ILE A 29 -2.43 18.06 4.68
C ILE A 29 -1.39 18.10 3.53
N SER A 30 -1.63 17.39 2.43
CA SER A 30 -0.71 17.36 1.27
C SER A 30 0.73 16.92 1.58
N CYS A 31 0.92 16.03 2.57
CA CYS A 31 2.26 15.57 2.97
C CYS A 31 2.86 14.46 2.09
N GLY A 32 2.10 13.93 1.11
CA GLY A 32 2.59 12.91 0.18
C GLY A 32 2.82 11.50 0.77
N ARG A 33 2.44 11.25 2.03
CA ARG A 33 2.58 9.93 2.67
C ARG A 33 1.73 8.85 1.97
N CYS A 34 0.53 9.21 1.53
CA CYS A 34 -0.34 8.31 0.76
C CYS A 34 0.33 7.89 -0.56
N TYR A 35 0.96 8.83 -1.25
CA TYR A 35 1.71 8.55 -2.48
C TYR A 35 2.82 7.53 -2.18
N LYS A 36 3.68 7.76 -1.17
CA LYS A 36 4.75 6.82 -0.73
C LYS A 36 4.27 5.42 -0.38
N ALA A 37 3.14 5.32 0.29
CA ALA A 37 2.54 4.03 0.64
C ALA A 37 2.01 3.29 -0.59
N CYS A 38 1.42 4.02 -1.54
CA CYS A 38 0.81 3.46 -2.75
C CYS A 38 1.85 3.03 -3.80
N MET A 39 3.06 3.61 -3.82
CA MET A 39 4.11 3.31 -4.83
C MET A 39 4.65 1.88 -4.81
N ARG A 40 4.22 0.98 -3.92
CA ARG A 40 4.69 -0.42 -3.93
C ARG A 40 3.96 -1.29 -4.95
N SER A 41 3.59 -0.72 -6.09
CA SER A 41 3.18 -1.45 -7.28
C SER A 41 4.32 -1.48 -8.30
N GLU A 42 5.42 -2.15 -7.94
CA GLU A 42 6.20 -2.89 -8.94
C GLU A 42 5.47 -4.22 -9.15
N LEU A 43 4.25 -4.18 -9.71
CA LEU A 43 3.70 -5.34 -10.37
C LEU A 43 3.93 -5.12 -11.86
N LEU A 44 5.03 -5.72 -12.31
CA LEU A 44 5.22 -6.19 -13.68
C LEU A 44 3.88 -6.68 -14.25
N VAL A 45 3.60 -6.27 -15.49
CA VAL A 45 2.86 -7.08 -16.46
C VAL A 45 3.64 -8.38 -16.68
#